data_AF-A0AB36ZVM6-F1
#
_entry.id   AF-A0AB36ZVM6-F1
#
_cell.length_a   1.000
_cell.length_b   1.000
_cell.length_c   1.000
_cell.angle_alpha   90.00
_cell.angle_beta   90.00
_cell.angle_gamma   90.00
#
_symmetry.space_group_name_H-M   'P 1'
#
loop_
_entity.id
_entity.type
_entity.pdbx_description
1 polymer ?
#
loop_
_entity_poly.entity_id
_entity_poly.type
_entity_poly.pdbx_seq_one_letter_code
_entity_poly.pdbx_strand_id
1 'polypeptide(L)' 'MTKTIIENSMGGEISVENTDLGACFTICVPLLSKENKKI' A
#
# COMPACT_ATOMS: atom_id res chain seq x y z
N MET A 1 -3.63 -1.24 -10.85
CA MET A 1 -4.82 -1.10 -9.97
C MET A 1 -4.44 -1.24 -8.51
N THR A 2 -3.75 -2.31 -8.10
CA THR A 2 -3.31 -2.54 -6.71
C THR A 2 -2.54 -1.36 -6.11
N LYS A 3 -1.54 -0.82 -6.82
CA LYS A 3 -0.79 0.36 -6.38
C LYS A 3 -1.68 1.56 -6.06
N THR A 4 -2.60 1.89 -6.97
CA THR A 4 -3.55 2.99 -6.80
C THR A 4 -4.43 2.83 -5.56
N ILE A 5 -4.91 1.61 -5.27
CA ILE A 5 -5.75 1.35 -4.09
C ILE A 5 -4.93 1.51 -2.81
N ILE A 6 -3.76 0.87 -2.73
CA ILE A 6 -2.92 0.92 -1.53
C ILE A 6 -2.47 2.36 -1.24
N GLU A 7 -1.96 3.07 -2.25
CA GLU A 7 -1.39 4.40 -2.04
C GLU A 7 -2.45 5.48 -1.90
N ASN A 8 -3.45 5.53 -2.80
CA ASN A 8 -4.37 6.66 -2.85
C ASN A 8 -5.64 6.45 -2.02
N SER A 9 -6.08 5.20 -1.83
CA SER A 9 -7.31 4.92 -1.08
C SER A 9 -7.02 4.54 0.37
N MET A 10 -5.97 3.75 0.61
CA MET A 10 -5.63 3.26 1.95
C MET A 10 -4.56 4.12 2.64
N GLY A 11 -3.88 5.00 1.92
CA GLY A 11 -2.77 5.80 2.45
C GLY A 11 -1.57 4.95 2.88
N GLY A 12 -1.44 3.76 2.28
CA GLY A 12 -0.33 2.85 2.49
C GLY A 12 0.74 2.95 1.41
N GLU A 13 1.68 2.02 1.43
CA GLU A 13 2.78 1.91 0.49
C GLU A 13 2.86 0.48 -0.04
N ILE A 14 3.21 0.32 -1.32
CA ILE A 14 3.52 -0.96 -1.93
C ILE A 14 4.88 -0.92 -2.61
N SER A 15 5.74 -1.87 -2.28
CA SER A 15 7.03 -2.07 -2.93
C SER A 15 7.13 -3.47 -3.53
N VAL A 16 8.02 -3.60 -4.52
CA VAL A 16 8.31 -4.86 -5.21
C VAL A 16 9.81 -5.09 -5.19
N GLU A 17 10.19 -6.31 -4.83
CA GLU A 17 11.57 -6.78 -4.87
C GLU A 17 11.61 -8.09 -5.67
N ASN A 18 12.58 -8.20 -6.58
CA ASN A 18 12.86 -9.47 -7.25
C ASN A 18 13.78 -10.30 -6.35
N THR A 19 13.37 -11.53 -6.09
CA THR A 19 14.11 -12.54 -5.32
C THR A 19 14.50 -13.69 -6.23
N ASP A 20 15.40 -14.56 -5.77
CA ASP A 20 15.83 -15.76 -6.51
C ASP A 20 14.69 -16.75 -6.77
N LEU A 21 13.55 -16.61 -6.06
CA LEU A 21 12.37 -17.47 -6.18
C LEU A 21 11.21 -16.78 -6.93
N GLY A 22 11.36 -15.52 -7.35
CA GLY A 22 10.32 -14.74 -8.02
C GLY A 22 10.14 -13.34 -7.43
N ALA A 23 8.98 -12.73 -7.66
CA ALA A 23 8.68 -11.39 -7.15
C ALA A 23 8.05 -11.42 -5.75
N CYS A 24 8.61 -10.63 -4.83
CA CYS A 24 8.05 -10.35 -3.52
C CYS A 24 7.34 -8.99 -3.56
N PHE A 25 6.09 -8.94 -3.08
CA PHE A 25 5.32 -7.71 -2.94
C PHE A 25 5.14 -7.42 -1.46
N THR A 26 5.63 -6.26 -1.01
CA THR A 26 5.45 -5.80 0.37
C THR A 26 4.42 -4.68 0.39
N ILE A 27 3.40 -4.82 1.23
CA ILE A 27 2.32 -3.83 1.39
C ILE A 27 2.28 -3.40 2.85
N CYS A 28 2.42 -2.10 3.08
CA CYS A 28 2.29 -1.50 4.40
C CYS A 28 1.08 -0.54 4.41
N VAL A 29 0.10 -0.79 5.28
CA VAL A 29 -1.09 0.07 5.41
C VAL A 29 -1.24 0.51 6.87
N PRO A 30 -1.68 1.74 7.14
CA PRO A 30 -1.89 2.21 8.51
C PRO A 30 -3.08 1.47 9.15
N LEU A 31 -2.93 1.10 10.43
CA LEU A 31 -3.98 0.42 11.21
C LEU A 31 -5.25 1.25 11.36
N LEU A 32 -5.10 2.56 11.49
CA LEU A 32 -6.19 3.52 11.44
C LEU A 32 -6.07 4.25 10.11
N SER A 33 -7.06 4.09 9.24
CA SER A 33 -7.17 4.95 8.07
C SER A 33 -7.22 6.40 8.57
N LYS A 34 -6.58 7.31 7.84
CA LYS A 34 -6.89 8.73 8.01
C LYS A 34 -8.36 8.86 7.66
N GLU A 35 -9.24 8.81 8.67
CA GLU A 35 -10.59 9.32 8.53
C GLU A 35 -10.42 10.69 7.90
N ASN A 36 -10.96 10.86 6.71
CA ASN A 36 -11.08 12.17 6.09
C ASN A 36 -11.93 13.01 7.06
N LYS A 37 -11.27 13.70 8.01
CA LYS A 37 -11.86 14.83 8.71
C LYS A 37 -12.20 15.83 7.60
N LYS A 38 -13.43 15.77 7.11
CA LYS A 38 -14.04 16.84 6.36
C LYS A 38 -13.97 18.07 7.26
N ILE A 39 -13.10 19.01 6.89
CA ILE A 39 -13.10 20.39 7.40
C ILE A 39 -14.36 21.07 6.86
#